data_AF-D8UMH3-F1
#
_entry.id   AF-D8UMH3-F1
#
_cell.length_a   1.000
_cell.length_b   1.000
_cell.length_c   1.000
_cell.angle_alpha   90.00
_cell.angle_beta   90.00
_cell.angle_gamma   90.00
#
_symmetry.space_group_name_H-M   'P 1'
#
loop_
_entity.id
_entity.type
_entity.pdbx_description
1 polymer ?
#
loop_
_entity_poly.entity_id
_entity_poly.type
_entity_poly.pdbx_seq_one_letter_code
_entity_poly.pdbx_strand_id
1 'polypeptide(L)'
;MLLASLVRDGAALVVGARGHRLLSDGSRVVGVELESGEAFHANDGVVLATGGFEWDTALADSLLASRLYIMCSPPSNTGDGLKMAQRIGAQTRGTREAWWAPMSITGDTRDGQPIGTLLRFERQGPGSLMVNRHGRRFANESQNYNDLARCLQSWDSPNNQPLNTPAHVVFDHSYLERYGVLAHRAGQPTPDYLVEAPSLAELAAKIGVPAENLQATVTRFNEYAVRGEDPDFGRGESAYDKYWGDDDCPWPNPSLGPLHSGPFYAMEVVNGAFGSNGGVATDGSARVLDVDGQAVPGLFAAGNTTENAYAAGYPGAGATLGPIMTMGYLAGRAIAGQPAEYVAAEFAGAGSGADSGAGA
;
A
#
# COMPACT_ATOMS: atom_id res chain seq x y z
N MET A 1 -16.39 -17.08 -2.37
CA MET A 1 -15.93 -18.35 -2.97
C MET A 1 -15.04 -19.17 -2.03
N LEU A 2 -14.01 -18.60 -1.39
CA LEU A 2 -13.14 -19.36 -0.46
C LEU A 2 -13.88 -19.92 0.75
N LEU A 3 -14.62 -19.07 1.49
CA LEU A 3 -15.40 -19.50 2.65
C LEU A 3 -16.41 -20.61 2.31
N ALA A 4 -17.12 -20.47 1.19
CA ALA A 4 -18.07 -21.49 0.72
C ALA A 4 -17.37 -22.83 0.41
N SER A 5 -16.15 -22.80 -0.12
CA SER A 5 -15.36 -24.01 -0.38
C SER A 5 -14.96 -24.69 0.94
N LEU A 6 -14.48 -23.92 1.92
CA LEU A 6 -14.17 -24.44 3.26
C LEU A 6 -15.37 -25.12 3.91
N VAL A 7 -16.55 -24.49 3.86
CA VAL A 7 -17.80 -25.07 4.40
C VAL A 7 -18.18 -26.34 3.66
N ARG A 8 -18.11 -26.35 2.33
CA ARG A 8 -18.41 -27.54 1.51
C ARG A 8 -17.48 -28.70 1.84
N ASP A 9 -16.20 -28.41 2.07
CA ASP A 9 -15.16 -29.41 2.31
C ASP A 9 -15.07 -29.80 3.80
N GLY A 10 -15.99 -29.32 4.63
CA GLY A 10 -16.15 -29.72 6.04
C GLY A 10 -15.16 -29.09 7.01
N ALA A 11 -14.53 -27.96 6.64
CA ALA A 11 -13.62 -27.24 7.53
C ALA A 11 -14.39 -26.65 8.73
N ALA A 12 -13.86 -26.86 9.94
CA ALA A 12 -14.37 -26.21 11.14
C ALA A 12 -13.88 -24.76 11.20
N LEU A 13 -14.81 -23.82 11.39
CA LEU A 13 -14.53 -22.39 11.52
C LEU A 13 -14.91 -21.95 12.92
N VAL A 14 -13.95 -21.37 13.64
CA VAL A 14 -14.14 -20.86 15.00
C VAL A 14 -13.91 -19.36 14.98
N VAL A 15 -14.87 -18.61 15.53
CA VAL A 15 -14.79 -17.14 15.69
C VAL A 15 -14.70 -16.79 17.16
N GLY A 16 -14.21 -15.59 17.48
CA GLY A 16 -13.93 -15.21 18.87
C GLY A 16 -12.78 -16.02 19.49
N ALA A 17 -11.96 -16.66 18.67
CA ALA A 17 -10.85 -17.53 19.06
C ALA A 17 -9.51 -16.88 18.70
N ARG A 18 -9.03 -15.97 19.55
CA ARG A 18 -7.74 -15.29 19.33
C ARG A 18 -6.59 -16.19 19.78
N GLY A 19 -5.77 -16.63 18.84
CA GLY A 19 -4.54 -17.38 19.13
C GLY A 19 -3.48 -16.50 19.81
N HIS A 20 -2.89 -17.00 20.89
CA HIS A 20 -1.94 -16.26 21.73
C HIS A 20 -0.55 -16.89 21.79
N ARG A 21 -0.46 -18.23 21.72
CA ARG A 21 0.80 -18.94 21.92
C ARG A 21 0.87 -20.21 21.09
N LEU A 22 2.00 -20.44 20.43
CA LEU A 22 2.29 -21.72 19.77
C LEU A 22 2.66 -22.78 20.82
N LEU A 23 2.14 -23.98 20.64
CA LEU A 23 2.44 -25.14 21.48
C LEU A 23 3.52 -25.99 20.81
N SER A 24 4.52 -26.43 21.58
CA SER A 24 5.59 -27.30 21.11
C SER A 24 5.78 -28.50 22.03
N ASP A 25 6.16 -29.64 21.47
CA ASP A 25 6.56 -30.85 22.18
C ASP A 25 8.08 -30.95 22.40
N GLY A 26 8.83 -29.90 22.06
CA GLY A 26 10.29 -29.85 22.09
C GLY A 26 10.98 -30.22 20.77
N SER A 27 10.24 -30.82 19.83
CA SER A 27 10.75 -31.18 18.50
C SER A 27 10.05 -30.45 17.36
N ARG A 28 8.76 -30.13 17.54
CA ARG A 28 7.92 -29.46 16.54
C ARG A 28 6.84 -28.61 17.19
N VAL A 29 6.21 -27.77 16.39
CA VAL A 29 4.94 -27.11 16.73
C VAL A 29 3.80 -28.12 16.56
N VAL A 30 2.94 -28.20 17.58
CA VAL A 30 1.86 -29.19 17.71
C VAL A 30 0.50 -28.55 17.98
N GLY A 31 0.39 -27.22 17.91
CA GLY A 31 -0.87 -26.54 18.14
C GLY A 31 -0.75 -25.06 18.47
N VAL A 32 -1.89 -24.49 18.84
CA VAL A 32 -2.04 -23.10 19.27
C VAL A 32 -2.93 -23.05 20.52
N GLU A 33 -2.53 -22.25 21.49
CA GLU A 33 -3.33 -21.88 22.65
C GLU A 33 -3.96 -20.51 22.41
N LEU A 34 -5.26 -20.40 22.69
CA LEU A 34 -6.03 -19.17 22.61
C LEU A 34 -5.83 -18.31 23.85
N GLU A 35 -6.18 -17.02 23.77
CA GLU A 35 -6.20 -16.13 24.95
C GLU A 35 -7.12 -16.62 26.07
N SER A 36 -8.15 -17.42 25.75
CA SER A 36 -9.03 -18.06 26.74
C SER A 36 -8.35 -19.19 27.53
N GLY A 37 -7.16 -19.63 27.12
CA GLY A 37 -6.47 -20.81 27.65
C GLY A 37 -6.88 -22.13 26.98
N GLU A 38 -7.88 -22.12 26.08
CA GLU A 38 -8.22 -23.29 25.27
C GLU A 38 -7.11 -23.60 24.26
N ALA A 39 -6.83 -24.88 24.04
CA ALA A 39 -5.77 -25.34 23.14
C ALA A 39 -6.33 -26.14 21.96
N PHE A 40 -5.88 -25.79 20.76
CA PHE A 40 -6.09 -26.57 19.54
C PHE A 40 -4.81 -27.30 19.19
N HIS A 41 -4.88 -28.64 19.15
CA HIS A 41 -3.77 -29.47 18.73
C HIS A 41 -3.83 -29.74 17.22
N ALA A 42 -2.67 -29.71 16.57
CA ALA A 42 -2.52 -29.95 15.15
C ALA A 42 -1.60 -31.16 14.93
N ASN A 43 -2.09 -32.17 14.21
CA ASN A 43 -1.32 -33.36 13.87
C ASN A 43 -0.21 -33.01 12.86
N ASP A 44 -0.56 -32.29 11.80
CA ASP A 44 0.32 -32.12 10.63
C ASP A 44 1.05 -30.78 10.61
N GLY A 45 0.40 -29.68 11.03
CA GLY A 45 1.05 -28.39 11.16
C GLY A 45 0.11 -27.23 11.49
N VAL A 46 0.70 -26.09 11.83
CA VAL A 46 0.02 -24.81 12.11
C VAL A 46 0.41 -23.81 11.02
N VAL A 47 -0.57 -23.12 10.44
CA VAL A 47 -0.35 -22.05 9.45
C VAL A 47 -0.69 -20.70 10.07
N LEU A 48 0.29 -19.81 10.14
CA LEU A 48 0.09 -18.41 10.53
C LEU A 48 -0.31 -17.60 9.28
N ALA A 49 -1.57 -17.20 9.21
CA ALA A 49 -2.10 -16.30 8.18
C ALA A 49 -2.87 -15.13 8.80
N THR A 50 -2.26 -14.50 9.81
CA THR A 50 -2.91 -13.58 10.76
C THR A 50 -2.83 -12.11 10.36
N GLY A 51 -2.45 -11.81 9.12
CA GLY A 51 -2.20 -10.44 8.69
C GLY A 51 -0.91 -9.86 9.27
N GLY A 52 -0.79 -8.53 9.21
CA GLY A 52 0.38 -7.78 9.63
C GLY A 52 0.34 -7.30 11.07
N PHE A 53 1.20 -6.33 11.39
CA PHE A 53 1.37 -5.73 12.72
C PHE A 53 1.05 -4.23 12.79
N GLU A 54 0.56 -3.64 11.71
CA GLU A 54 0.43 -2.19 11.58
C GLU A 54 -0.49 -1.53 12.62
N TRP A 55 -1.46 -2.24 13.20
CA TRP A 55 -2.37 -1.69 14.21
C TRP A 55 -1.83 -1.75 15.64
N ASP A 56 -0.73 -2.48 15.89
CA ASP A 56 0.02 -2.32 17.13
C ASP A 56 1.01 -1.17 16.92
N THR A 57 0.63 0.03 17.35
CA THR A 57 1.41 1.26 17.09
C THR A 57 2.81 1.19 17.68
N ALA A 58 2.99 0.57 18.85
CA ALA A 58 4.30 0.42 19.46
C ALA A 58 5.20 -0.51 18.61
N LEU A 59 4.63 -1.60 18.10
CA LEU A 59 5.34 -2.52 17.21
C LEU A 59 5.62 -1.89 15.84
N ALA A 60 4.65 -1.18 15.28
CA ALA A 60 4.77 -0.47 14.01
C ALA A 60 5.86 0.60 14.05
N ASP A 61 5.85 1.46 15.08
CA ASP A 61 6.86 2.51 15.29
C ASP A 61 8.26 1.93 15.53
N SER A 62 8.36 0.73 16.11
CA SER A 62 9.64 0.07 16.38
C SER A 62 10.24 -0.60 15.13
N LEU A 63 9.39 -1.11 14.23
CA LEU A 63 9.84 -1.96 13.12
C LEU A 63 9.86 -1.24 11.77
N LEU A 64 8.85 -0.43 11.46
CA LEU A 64 8.72 0.20 10.15
C LEU A 64 9.79 1.28 9.93
N ALA A 65 10.19 1.47 8.66
CA ALA A 65 11.18 2.49 8.30
C ALA A 65 10.67 3.92 8.47
N SER A 66 9.36 4.13 8.41
CA SER A 66 8.71 5.42 8.50
C SER A 66 7.44 5.32 9.32
N ARG A 67 7.07 6.42 9.97
CA ARG A 67 5.80 6.56 10.66
C ARG A 67 4.64 6.26 9.71
N LEU A 68 3.71 5.45 10.20
CA LEU A 68 2.46 5.14 9.53
C LEU A 68 1.36 6.00 10.15
N TYR A 69 0.77 6.90 9.36
CA TYR A 69 -0.25 7.85 9.87
C TYR A 69 -1.65 7.25 9.85
N ILE A 70 -1.93 6.43 8.84
CA ILE A 70 -3.23 5.80 8.66
C ILE A 70 -3.08 4.50 7.86
N MET A 71 -4.02 3.59 8.01
CA MET A 71 -4.05 2.33 7.26
C MET A 71 -5.49 2.01 6.88
N CYS A 72 -5.67 1.11 5.90
CA CYS A 72 -7.01 0.61 5.55
C CYS A 72 -7.19 -0.88 5.83
N SER A 73 -6.18 -1.53 6.43
CA SER A 73 -6.25 -2.94 6.82
C SER A 73 -7.23 -3.15 7.98
N PRO A 74 -7.70 -4.39 8.22
CA PRO A 74 -8.52 -4.71 9.39
C PRO A 74 -7.82 -4.31 10.71
N PRO A 75 -8.50 -3.62 11.64
CA PRO A 75 -7.94 -3.24 12.95
C PRO A 75 -7.44 -4.38 13.83
N SER A 76 -7.82 -5.61 13.52
CA SER A 76 -7.34 -6.81 14.22
C SER A 76 -5.89 -7.18 13.86
N ASN A 77 -5.28 -6.58 12.83
CA ASN A 77 -3.90 -6.85 12.40
C ASN A 77 -2.85 -6.24 13.36
N THR A 78 -2.72 -6.86 14.54
CA THR A 78 -1.87 -6.39 15.65
C THR A 78 -0.58 -7.21 15.83
N GLY A 79 -0.22 -7.99 14.81
CA GLY A 79 1.06 -8.71 14.77
C GLY A 79 1.09 -9.99 15.61
N ASP A 80 -0.06 -10.57 15.93
CA ASP A 80 -0.15 -11.73 16.82
C ASP A 80 0.67 -12.93 16.31
N GLY A 81 0.54 -13.27 15.03
CA GLY A 81 1.35 -14.34 14.41
C GLY A 81 2.86 -14.04 14.41
N LEU A 82 3.24 -12.79 14.14
CA LEU A 82 4.63 -12.34 14.20
C LEU A 82 5.21 -12.53 15.61
N LYS A 83 4.49 -12.05 16.64
CA LYS A 83 4.89 -12.18 18.05
C LYS A 83 4.99 -13.65 18.46
N MET A 84 4.02 -14.47 18.09
CA MET A 84 4.03 -15.91 18.39
C MET A 84 5.25 -16.61 17.78
N ALA A 85 5.57 -16.32 16.52
CA ALA A 85 6.72 -16.90 15.84
C ALA A 85 8.06 -16.41 16.44
N GLN A 86 8.19 -15.11 16.72
CA GLN A 86 9.39 -14.55 17.34
C GLN A 86 9.70 -15.20 18.71
N ARG A 87 8.68 -15.48 19.53
CA ARG A 87 8.85 -16.13 20.85
C ARG A 87 9.51 -17.51 20.78
N ILE A 88 9.44 -18.19 19.64
CA ILE A 88 10.04 -19.52 19.46
C ILE A 88 11.28 -19.48 18.55
N GLY A 89 11.86 -18.30 18.32
CA GLY A 89 13.10 -18.16 17.56
C GLY A 89 12.92 -18.11 16.05
N ALA A 90 11.71 -17.81 15.54
CA ALA A 90 11.53 -17.59 14.11
C ALA A 90 12.29 -16.34 13.65
N GLN A 91 12.98 -16.44 12.51
CA GLN A 91 13.62 -15.30 11.86
C GLN A 91 12.55 -14.35 11.31
N THR A 92 12.85 -13.05 11.32
CA THR A 92 12.03 -12.05 10.65
C THR A 92 12.81 -11.36 9.53
N ARG A 93 12.11 -10.95 8.48
CA ARG A 93 12.68 -10.25 7.32
C ARG A 93 11.73 -9.15 6.84
N GLY A 94 12.30 -8.08 6.29
CA GLY A 94 11.54 -7.00 5.66
C GLY A 94 10.64 -6.20 6.60
N THR A 95 10.74 -6.35 7.93
CA THR A 95 9.87 -5.69 8.91
C THR A 95 9.89 -4.16 8.88
N ARG A 96 10.84 -3.58 8.14
CA ARG A 96 10.93 -2.15 7.83
C ARG A 96 9.92 -1.68 6.79
N GLU A 97 9.23 -2.60 6.12
CA GLU A 97 8.39 -2.32 4.96
C GLU A 97 6.90 -2.51 5.24
N ALA A 98 6.10 -1.81 4.44
CA ALA A 98 4.66 -1.98 4.35
C ALA A 98 4.23 -1.86 2.89
N TRP A 99 2.99 -2.25 2.60
CA TRP A 99 2.33 -1.94 1.35
C TRP A 99 1.92 -0.47 1.34
N TRP A 100 2.89 0.41 1.14
CA TRP A 100 2.74 1.85 1.28
C TRP A 100 1.75 2.43 0.25
N ALA A 101 1.01 3.46 0.65
CA ALA A 101 0.15 4.22 -0.23
C ALA A 101 -0.11 5.64 0.29
N PRO A 102 -0.23 6.65 -0.60
CA PRO A 102 -0.77 7.95 -0.22
C PRO A 102 -2.25 7.78 0.13
N MET A 103 -2.63 8.20 1.33
CA MET A 103 -4.00 8.08 1.81
C MET A 103 -4.51 9.41 2.38
N SER A 104 -5.80 9.65 2.20
CA SER A 104 -6.54 10.74 2.86
C SER A 104 -7.33 10.21 4.06
N ILE A 105 -7.57 11.07 5.05
CA ILE A 105 -8.40 10.76 6.23
C ILE A 105 -9.78 11.38 6.00
N THR A 106 -10.72 10.56 5.53
CA THR A 106 -12.06 11.00 5.08
C THR A 106 -13.13 10.88 6.17
N GLY A 107 -12.75 10.42 7.37
CA GLY A 107 -13.68 10.11 8.47
C GLY A 107 -14.28 8.70 8.40
N ASP A 108 -13.90 7.90 7.41
CA ASP A 108 -14.35 6.51 7.30
C ASP A 108 -13.80 5.66 8.45
N THR A 109 -14.60 4.68 8.89
CA THR A 109 -14.22 3.78 9.98
C THR A 109 -14.43 2.31 9.61
N ARG A 110 -13.61 1.44 10.20
CA ARG A 110 -13.82 -0.01 10.25
C ARG A 110 -13.70 -0.46 11.69
N ASP A 111 -14.68 -1.23 12.16
CA ASP A 111 -14.75 -1.73 13.53
C ASP A 111 -14.56 -0.61 14.59
N GLY A 112 -15.11 0.57 14.31
CA GLY A 112 -15.02 1.76 15.16
C GLY A 112 -13.66 2.49 15.11
N GLN A 113 -12.70 2.04 14.31
CA GLN A 113 -11.39 2.66 14.15
C GLN A 113 -11.29 3.44 12.83
N PRO A 114 -10.62 4.60 12.81
CA PRO A 114 -10.46 5.40 11.59
C PRO A 114 -9.60 4.67 10.57
N ILE A 115 -10.02 4.69 9.30
CA ILE A 115 -9.26 4.10 8.19
C ILE A 115 -8.96 5.13 7.10
N GLY A 116 -7.87 4.88 6.38
CA GLY A 116 -7.42 5.73 5.29
C GLY A 116 -8.11 5.38 3.97
N THR A 117 -8.34 6.41 3.17
CA THR A 117 -8.88 6.26 1.81
C THR A 117 -7.76 6.40 0.79
N LEU A 118 -7.58 5.36 -0.01
CA LEU A 118 -6.59 5.33 -1.09
C LEU A 118 -6.94 6.36 -2.17
N LEU A 119 -5.95 7.14 -2.58
CA LEU A 119 -6.07 8.07 -3.69
C LEU A 119 -5.72 7.38 -5.01
N ARG A 120 -6.66 7.40 -5.96
CA ARG A 120 -6.50 6.85 -7.30
C ARG A 120 -6.57 7.98 -8.30
N PHE A 121 -7.74 8.20 -8.88
CA PHE A 121 -7.95 9.20 -9.92
C PHE A 121 -7.64 10.62 -9.40
N GLU A 122 -7.90 10.91 -8.13
CA GLU A 122 -7.71 12.21 -7.49
C GLU A 122 -6.31 12.79 -7.70
N ARG A 123 -5.27 11.94 -7.70
CA ARG A 123 -3.87 12.35 -7.92
C ARG A 123 -3.37 12.15 -9.35
N GLN A 124 -4.10 11.38 -10.17
CA GLN A 124 -3.64 10.97 -11.52
C GLN A 124 -4.35 11.74 -12.64
N GLY A 125 -5.62 12.09 -12.41
CA GLY A 125 -6.47 12.77 -13.38
C GLY A 125 -5.93 14.15 -13.76
N PRO A 126 -6.20 14.61 -14.99
CA PRO A 126 -5.77 15.93 -15.45
C PRO A 126 -6.48 17.01 -14.62
N GLY A 127 -5.83 18.13 -14.33
CA GLY A 127 -6.40 19.20 -13.50
C GLY A 127 -6.20 19.00 -11.99
N SER A 128 -5.30 18.12 -11.57
CA SER A 128 -4.83 18.03 -10.18
C SER A 128 -3.31 17.97 -10.09
N LEU A 129 -2.73 18.35 -8.95
CA LEU A 129 -1.31 18.18 -8.63
C LEU A 129 -1.12 17.95 -7.12
N MET A 130 0.05 17.49 -6.68
CA MET A 130 0.35 17.35 -5.26
C MET A 130 1.43 18.31 -4.81
N VAL A 131 1.20 18.98 -3.68
CA VAL A 131 2.21 19.82 -3.03
C VAL A 131 2.55 19.32 -1.65
N ASN A 132 3.82 19.45 -1.26
CA ASN A 132 4.24 19.26 0.11
C ASN A 132 3.89 20.49 0.98
N ARG A 133 4.29 20.43 2.26
CA ARG A 133 4.13 21.52 3.23
C ARG A 133 4.83 22.83 2.90
N HIS A 134 5.67 22.86 1.86
CA HIS A 134 6.28 24.08 1.35
C HIS A 134 5.55 24.63 0.11
N GLY A 135 4.42 24.05 -0.28
CA GLY A 135 3.66 24.47 -1.47
C GLY A 135 4.36 24.11 -2.77
N ARG A 136 5.20 23.06 -2.78
CA ARG A 136 6.00 22.63 -3.94
C ARG A 136 5.65 21.19 -4.33
N ARG A 137 5.60 20.91 -5.63
CA ARG A 137 5.60 19.53 -6.13
C ARG A 137 6.90 18.83 -5.73
N PHE A 138 6.84 17.52 -5.53
CA PHE A 138 7.97 16.73 -5.01
C PHE A 138 8.14 15.37 -5.69
N ALA A 139 7.19 14.98 -6.54
CA ALA A 139 7.18 13.69 -7.21
C ALA A 139 6.20 13.72 -8.40
N ASN A 140 6.29 12.71 -9.27
CA ASN A 140 5.25 12.41 -10.25
C ASN A 140 4.02 11.88 -9.48
N GLU A 141 2.92 12.63 -9.50
CA GLU A 141 1.69 12.27 -8.79
C GLU A 141 0.95 11.09 -9.40
N SER A 142 1.31 10.68 -10.62
CA SER A 142 0.69 9.55 -11.35
C SER A 142 1.44 8.23 -11.22
N GLN A 143 2.65 8.24 -10.63
CA GLN A 143 3.45 7.02 -10.47
C GLN A 143 2.81 5.98 -9.52
N ASN A 144 3.45 4.82 -9.38
CA ASN A 144 3.04 3.75 -8.48
C ASN A 144 2.79 4.28 -7.05
N TYR A 145 1.66 3.89 -6.43
CA TYR A 145 1.28 4.37 -5.09
C TYR A 145 2.30 4.03 -4.00
N ASN A 146 2.96 2.87 -4.09
CA ASN A 146 3.98 2.47 -3.14
C ASN A 146 5.18 3.40 -3.21
N ASP A 147 5.63 3.72 -4.42
CA ASP A 147 6.79 4.59 -4.65
C ASP A 147 6.47 6.05 -4.32
N LEU A 148 5.28 6.53 -4.70
CA LEU A 148 4.80 7.87 -4.31
C LEU A 148 4.70 8.02 -2.79
N ALA A 149 4.22 6.99 -2.08
CA ALA A 149 4.16 7.01 -0.63
C ALA A 149 5.55 7.07 0.00
N ARG A 150 6.56 6.43 -0.60
CA ARG A 150 7.96 6.57 -0.14
C ARG A 150 8.46 8.00 -0.26
N CYS A 151 8.04 8.75 -1.28
CA CYS A 151 8.36 10.18 -1.37
C CYS A 151 7.80 10.98 -0.17
N LEU A 152 6.67 10.57 0.43
CA LEU A 152 6.11 11.20 1.64
C LEU A 152 6.97 10.98 2.90
N GLN A 153 7.85 9.98 2.88
CA GLN A 153 8.70 9.59 4.01
C GLN A 153 9.99 10.41 4.11
N SER A 154 10.27 11.29 3.13
CA SER A 154 11.45 12.15 3.13
C SER A 154 11.53 13.04 4.38
N TRP A 155 12.74 13.23 4.90
CA TRP A 155 13.01 13.97 6.14
C TRP A 155 13.69 15.32 5.88
N ASP A 156 13.21 16.36 6.55
CA ASP A 156 13.81 17.68 6.60
C ASP A 156 14.75 17.74 7.82
N SER A 157 16.01 17.34 7.63
CA SER A 157 17.00 17.27 8.72
C SER A 157 17.22 18.62 9.44
N PRO A 158 17.34 19.77 8.76
CA PRO A 158 17.45 21.07 9.43
C PRO A 158 16.31 21.41 10.39
N ASN A 159 15.07 21.04 10.06
CA ASN A 159 13.89 21.36 10.89
C ASN A 159 13.37 20.17 11.71
N ASN A 160 14.04 19.02 11.63
CA ASN A 160 13.70 17.79 12.34
C ASN A 160 12.23 17.37 12.20
N GLN A 161 11.74 17.32 10.95
CA GLN A 161 10.35 17.01 10.66
C GLN A 161 10.19 16.32 9.28
N PRO A 162 9.04 15.70 8.97
CA PRO A 162 8.77 15.23 7.62
C PRO A 162 8.80 16.37 6.60
N LEU A 163 9.47 16.14 5.48
CA LEU A 163 9.59 17.11 4.37
C LEU A 163 8.30 17.19 3.56
N ASN A 164 7.71 16.04 3.25
CA ASN A 164 6.60 15.93 2.32
C ASN A 164 5.24 15.61 2.97
N THR A 165 5.20 15.41 4.29
CA THR A 165 3.96 15.07 5.02
C THR A 165 3.57 16.18 6.02
N PRO A 166 2.30 16.61 6.07
CA PRO A 166 1.24 16.28 5.11
C PRO A 166 1.53 16.88 3.72
N ALA A 167 1.10 16.16 2.69
CA ALA A 167 0.97 16.68 1.34
C ALA A 167 -0.50 17.05 1.09
N HIS A 168 -0.77 17.74 -0.02
CA HIS A 168 -2.13 18.04 -0.44
C HIS A 168 -2.27 17.77 -1.93
N VAL A 169 -3.33 17.06 -2.32
CA VAL A 169 -3.83 17.10 -3.71
C VAL A 169 -4.57 18.41 -3.88
N VAL A 170 -4.10 19.25 -4.80
CA VAL A 170 -4.72 20.52 -5.17
C VAL A 170 -5.41 20.35 -6.52
N PHE A 171 -6.64 20.80 -6.63
CA PHE A 171 -7.46 20.79 -7.85
C PHE A 171 -8.38 22.00 -7.88
N ASP A 172 -8.99 22.29 -9.03
CA ASP A 172 -9.88 23.43 -9.21
C ASP A 172 -11.35 22.98 -9.38
N HIS A 173 -12.26 23.93 -9.54
CA HIS A 173 -13.68 23.61 -9.65
C HIS A 173 -14.02 22.82 -10.91
N SER A 174 -13.31 23.07 -12.02
CA SER A 174 -13.53 22.35 -13.28
C SER A 174 -13.19 20.86 -13.16
N TYR A 175 -12.16 20.54 -12.38
CA TYR A 175 -11.84 19.16 -12.01
C TYR A 175 -13.01 18.50 -11.25
N LEU A 176 -13.52 19.20 -10.22
CA LEU A 176 -14.59 18.67 -9.37
C LEU A 176 -15.89 18.46 -10.16
N GLU A 177 -16.23 19.36 -11.08
CA GLU A 177 -17.39 19.24 -11.97
C GLU A 177 -17.27 18.04 -12.90
N ARG A 178 -16.09 17.83 -13.49
CA ARG A 178 -15.88 16.77 -14.49
C ARG A 178 -15.76 15.38 -13.86
N TYR A 179 -15.02 15.27 -12.75
CA TYR A 179 -14.59 13.97 -12.22
C TYR A 179 -15.16 13.66 -10.83
N GLY A 180 -15.49 14.67 -10.04
CA GLY A 180 -15.68 14.51 -8.61
C GLY A 180 -14.37 14.17 -7.89
N VAL A 181 -14.45 14.00 -6.57
CA VAL A 181 -13.34 13.54 -5.73
C VAL A 181 -13.88 12.50 -4.75
N LEU A 182 -13.35 11.27 -4.81
CA LEU A 182 -13.90 10.14 -4.06
C LEU A 182 -15.42 9.99 -4.32
N ALA A 183 -16.24 10.03 -3.26
CA ALA A 183 -17.69 10.00 -3.36
C ALA A 183 -18.34 11.40 -3.55
N HIS A 184 -17.58 12.48 -3.37
CA HIS A 184 -18.08 13.85 -3.46
C HIS A 184 -18.23 14.31 -4.92
N ARG A 185 -19.27 15.09 -5.19
CA ARG A 185 -19.62 15.61 -6.52
C ARG A 185 -19.91 17.11 -6.45
N ALA A 186 -19.64 17.84 -7.53
CA ALA A 186 -19.94 19.26 -7.63
C ALA A 186 -21.41 19.58 -7.33
N GLY A 187 -21.66 20.73 -6.70
CA GLY A 187 -22.98 21.17 -6.26
C GLY A 187 -23.43 20.62 -4.89
N GLN A 188 -22.70 19.67 -4.31
CA GLN A 188 -22.89 19.25 -2.92
C GLN A 188 -22.12 20.18 -1.96
N PRO A 189 -22.54 20.30 -0.69
CA PRO A 189 -21.72 20.96 0.32
C PRO A 189 -20.33 20.33 0.42
N THR A 190 -19.30 21.17 0.48
CA THR A 190 -17.91 20.72 0.60
C THR A 190 -17.74 19.93 1.91
N PRO A 191 -17.28 18.67 1.85
CA PRO A 191 -17.09 17.83 3.02
C PRO A 191 -15.87 18.26 3.83
N ASP A 192 -15.84 17.90 5.12
CA ASP A 192 -14.79 18.32 6.08
C ASP A 192 -13.36 17.93 5.68
N TYR A 193 -13.19 16.87 4.87
CA TYR A 193 -11.88 16.43 4.38
C TYR A 193 -11.37 17.22 3.17
N LEU A 194 -12.16 18.18 2.66
CA LEU A 194 -11.77 19.10 1.59
C LEU A 194 -11.70 20.53 2.10
N VAL A 195 -10.60 21.20 1.80
CA VAL A 195 -10.43 22.63 2.04
C VAL A 195 -10.77 23.38 0.76
N GLU A 196 -11.80 24.21 0.78
CA GLU A 196 -12.20 25.07 -0.35
C GLU A 196 -11.73 26.52 -0.12
N ALA A 197 -11.25 27.19 -1.17
CA ALA A 197 -10.94 28.62 -1.15
C ALA A 197 -11.17 29.27 -2.53
N PRO A 198 -11.57 30.55 -2.60
CA PRO A 198 -11.82 31.23 -3.88
C PRO A 198 -10.53 31.53 -4.67
N SER A 199 -9.35 31.48 -4.02
CA SER A 199 -8.06 31.75 -4.65
C SER A 199 -6.96 30.83 -4.11
N LEU A 200 -5.88 30.65 -4.87
CA LEU A 200 -4.70 29.90 -4.42
C LEU A 200 -4.03 30.52 -3.20
N ALA A 201 -4.04 31.85 -3.07
CA ALA A 201 -3.47 32.54 -1.92
C ALA A 201 -4.26 32.22 -0.63
N GLU A 202 -5.59 32.23 -0.71
CA GLU A 202 -6.45 31.84 0.41
C GLU A 202 -6.38 30.33 0.69
N LEU A 203 -6.28 29.50 -0.35
CA LEU A 203 -6.08 28.06 -0.18
C LEU A 203 -4.77 27.80 0.57
N ALA A 204 -3.68 28.43 0.15
CA ALA A 204 -2.37 28.31 0.78
C ALA A 204 -2.40 28.68 2.27
N ALA A 205 -3.10 29.77 2.61
CA ALA A 205 -3.29 30.17 4.00
C ALA A 205 -4.06 29.11 4.80
N LYS A 206 -5.13 28.52 4.24
CA LYS A 206 -5.93 27.49 4.92
C LYS A 206 -5.18 26.17 5.13
N ILE A 207 -4.34 25.75 4.18
CA ILE A 207 -3.55 24.51 4.28
C ILE A 207 -2.15 24.71 4.89
N GLY A 208 -1.82 25.95 5.29
CA GLY A 208 -0.57 26.26 5.99
C GLY A 208 0.70 26.18 5.14
N VAL A 209 0.62 26.49 3.84
CA VAL A 209 1.79 26.53 2.94
C VAL A 209 2.12 27.97 2.48
N PRO A 210 3.37 28.28 2.08
CA PRO A 210 3.70 29.60 1.54
C PRO A 210 2.93 29.90 0.25
N ALA A 211 2.13 30.98 0.24
CA ALA A 211 1.28 31.35 -0.90
C ALA A 211 2.08 31.58 -2.20
N GLU A 212 3.23 32.24 -2.11
CA GLU A 212 4.12 32.46 -3.26
C GLU A 212 4.60 31.15 -3.88
N ASN A 213 4.95 30.16 -3.06
CA ASN A 213 5.40 28.85 -3.55
C ASN A 213 4.26 28.10 -4.23
N LEU A 214 3.05 28.09 -3.63
CA LEU A 214 1.91 27.40 -4.24
C LEU A 214 1.53 28.05 -5.58
N GLN A 215 1.50 29.38 -5.64
CA GLN A 215 1.18 30.11 -6.87
C GLN A 215 2.23 29.87 -7.96
N ALA A 216 3.52 29.90 -7.61
CA ALA A 216 4.60 29.58 -8.55
C ALA A 216 4.49 28.13 -9.06
N THR A 217 4.19 27.18 -8.17
CA THR A 217 4.01 25.76 -8.51
C THR A 217 2.85 25.56 -9.49
N VAL A 218 1.67 26.12 -9.22
CA VAL A 218 0.51 26.00 -10.11
C VAL A 218 0.77 26.70 -11.45
N THR A 219 1.38 27.88 -11.44
CA THR A 219 1.74 28.62 -12.66
C THR A 219 2.66 27.80 -13.55
N ARG A 220 3.74 27.25 -12.98
CA ARG A 220 4.67 26.40 -13.71
C ARG A 220 4.00 25.14 -14.23
N PHE A 221 3.22 24.45 -13.40
CA PHE A 221 2.51 23.24 -13.82
C PHE A 221 1.57 23.51 -15.00
N ASN A 222 0.76 24.57 -14.91
CA ASN A 222 -0.18 24.94 -15.97
C ASN A 222 0.52 25.25 -17.31
N GLU A 223 1.68 25.89 -17.27
CA GLU A 223 2.46 26.23 -18.49
C GLU A 223 2.84 24.98 -19.30
N TYR A 224 3.22 23.88 -18.62
CA TYR A 224 3.59 22.64 -19.29
C TYR A 224 2.38 21.71 -19.51
N ALA A 225 1.40 21.72 -18.61
CA ALA A 225 0.21 20.89 -18.72
C ALA A 225 -0.59 21.16 -20.02
N VAL A 226 -0.69 22.43 -20.46
CA VAL A 226 -1.33 22.76 -21.75
C VAL A 226 -0.59 22.19 -22.97
N ARG A 227 0.71 21.89 -22.83
CA ARG A 227 1.53 21.22 -23.85
C ARG A 227 1.51 19.69 -23.71
N GLY A 228 0.92 19.15 -22.63
CA GLY A 228 0.93 17.72 -22.33
C GLY A 228 2.28 17.22 -21.78
N GLU A 229 3.08 18.10 -21.20
CA GLU A 229 4.43 17.82 -20.71
C GLU A 229 4.54 18.05 -19.20
N ASP A 230 5.47 17.35 -18.54
CA ASP A 230 5.89 17.61 -17.17
C ASP A 230 7.41 17.45 -17.04
N PRO A 231 8.22 18.49 -17.34
CA PRO A 231 9.68 18.38 -17.31
C PRO A 231 10.24 18.24 -15.89
N ASP A 232 9.44 18.50 -14.86
CA ASP A 232 9.91 18.44 -13.47
C ASP A 232 9.93 17.00 -12.95
N PHE A 233 8.94 16.17 -13.32
CA PHE A 233 8.80 14.81 -12.79
C PHE A 233 8.37 13.74 -13.81
N GLY A 234 8.17 14.09 -15.08
CA GLY A 234 7.80 13.14 -16.14
C GLY A 234 6.40 12.54 -15.98
N ARG A 235 5.47 13.26 -15.33
CA ARG A 235 4.07 12.81 -15.20
C ARG A 235 3.42 12.61 -16.57
N GLY A 236 2.77 11.46 -16.74
CA GLY A 236 2.06 11.13 -17.98
C GLY A 236 2.98 10.61 -19.08
N GLU A 237 4.21 10.19 -18.76
CA GLU A 237 5.12 9.56 -19.74
C GLU A 237 4.96 8.04 -19.78
N SER A 238 4.62 7.42 -18.65
CA SER A 238 4.50 5.96 -18.53
C SER A 238 3.09 5.45 -18.87
N ALA A 239 2.98 4.16 -19.25
CA ALA A 239 1.67 3.52 -19.43
C ALA A 239 0.87 3.45 -18.11
N TYR A 240 1.56 3.38 -16.97
CA TYR A 240 0.90 3.39 -15.66
C TYR A 240 0.26 4.75 -15.37
N ASP A 241 0.98 5.85 -15.67
CA ASP A 241 0.51 7.21 -15.42
C ASP A 241 -0.78 7.51 -16.21
N LYS A 242 -0.84 6.99 -17.44
CA LYS A 242 -1.97 7.17 -18.36
C LYS A 242 -3.14 6.23 -18.06
N TYR A 243 -2.93 5.14 -17.30
CA TYR A 243 -3.96 4.12 -17.07
C TYR A 243 -5.21 4.67 -16.39
N TRP A 244 -5.05 5.60 -15.45
CA TRP A 244 -6.16 6.31 -14.80
C TRP A 244 -6.41 7.70 -15.40
N GLY A 245 -5.75 8.05 -16.50
CA GLY A 245 -5.97 9.33 -17.18
C GLY A 245 -7.33 9.40 -17.87
N ASP A 246 -7.64 10.57 -18.41
CA ASP A 246 -8.84 10.82 -19.23
C ASP A 246 -8.42 11.10 -20.67
N ASP A 247 -8.55 10.08 -21.53
CA ASP A 247 -8.26 10.19 -22.97
C ASP A 247 -9.19 11.19 -23.69
N ASP A 248 -10.35 11.50 -23.10
CA ASP A 248 -11.32 12.46 -23.62
C ASP A 248 -11.11 13.88 -23.03
N CYS A 249 -10.06 14.10 -22.24
CA CYS A 249 -9.74 15.43 -21.72
C CYS A 249 -9.31 16.36 -22.87
N PRO A 250 -9.50 17.68 -22.76
CA PRO A 250 -9.21 18.61 -23.85
C PRO A 250 -7.69 18.88 -24.03
N TRP A 251 -6.82 18.15 -23.34
CA TRP A 251 -5.38 18.39 -23.29
C TRP A 251 -4.60 17.26 -23.97
N PRO A 252 -3.37 17.52 -24.47
CA PRO A 252 -2.62 16.52 -25.25
C PRO A 252 -2.20 15.26 -24.50
N ASN A 253 -2.30 15.24 -23.16
CA ASN A 253 -1.88 14.14 -22.32
C ASN A 253 -3.00 13.79 -21.33
N PRO A 254 -3.44 12.52 -21.27
CA PRO A 254 -4.61 12.12 -20.47
C PRO A 254 -4.39 12.28 -18.95
N SER A 255 -3.16 12.45 -18.50
CA SER A 255 -2.81 12.65 -17.08
C SER A 255 -2.51 14.11 -16.73
N LEU A 256 -2.52 15.03 -17.70
CA LEU A 256 -2.15 16.43 -17.48
C LEU A 256 -3.23 17.40 -17.97
N GLY A 257 -3.55 18.37 -17.11
CA GLY A 257 -4.43 19.48 -17.43
C GLY A 257 -4.19 20.62 -16.45
N PRO A 258 -4.28 21.89 -16.87
CA PRO A 258 -4.08 23.04 -16.01
C PRO A 258 -5.23 23.18 -15.00
N LEU A 259 -4.92 23.82 -13.88
CA LEU A 259 -5.86 24.27 -12.85
C LEU A 259 -6.05 25.79 -13.02
N HIS A 260 -7.19 26.25 -13.50
CA HIS A 260 -7.39 27.66 -13.85
C HIS A 260 -8.73 28.28 -13.37
N SER A 261 -9.68 27.47 -12.90
CA SER A 261 -11.05 27.91 -12.55
C SER A 261 -11.31 27.74 -11.05
N GLY A 262 -11.21 28.84 -10.30
CA GLY A 262 -11.63 28.88 -8.90
C GLY A 262 -13.13 28.59 -8.71
N PRO A 263 -13.58 28.15 -7.52
CA PRO A 263 -12.78 27.91 -6.31
C PRO A 263 -11.76 26.77 -6.47
N PHE A 264 -10.72 26.82 -5.65
CA PHE A 264 -9.68 25.80 -5.55
C PHE A 264 -9.89 24.96 -4.30
N TYR A 265 -9.48 23.70 -4.40
CA TYR A 265 -9.66 22.72 -3.37
C TYR A 265 -8.33 22.06 -3.01
N ALA A 266 -8.19 21.65 -1.75
CA ALA A 266 -7.09 20.82 -1.29
C ALA A 266 -7.62 19.66 -0.46
N MET A 267 -7.08 18.46 -0.71
CA MET A 267 -7.31 17.26 0.08
C MET A 267 -6.00 16.83 0.74
N GLU A 268 -5.98 16.73 2.07
CA GLU A 268 -4.80 16.27 2.81
C GLU A 268 -4.43 14.84 2.43
N VAL A 269 -3.13 14.58 2.31
CA VAL A 269 -2.55 13.28 2.01
C VAL A 269 -1.41 13.01 2.98
N VAL A 270 -1.45 11.82 3.59
CA VAL A 270 -0.43 11.34 4.52
C VAL A 270 0.13 9.99 4.06
N ASN A 271 1.28 9.62 4.64
CA ASN A 271 1.85 8.29 4.43
C ASN A 271 0.98 7.23 5.12
N GLY A 272 0.33 6.39 4.32
CA GLY A 272 -0.49 5.29 4.78
C GLY A 272 -0.05 3.93 4.22
N ALA A 273 -0.79 2.88 4.54
CA ALA A 273 -0.51 1.53 4.03
C ALA A 273 -1.75 0.64 3.96
N PHE A 274 -1.73 -0.33 3.04
CA PHE A 274 -2.70 -1.43 3.00
C PHE A 274 -2.45 -2.49 4.08
N GLY A 275 -1.31 -2.40 4.77
CA GLY A 275 -0.85 -3.32 5.81
C GLY A 275 0.68 -3.43 5.76
N SER A 276 1.30 -3.83 6.87
CA SER A 276 2.71 -4.21 6.88
C SER A 276 2.97 -5.40 5.95
N ASN A 277 4.19 -5.51 5.41
CA ASN A 277 4.56 -6.55 4.45
C ASN A 277 5.94 -7.18 4.75
N GLY A 278 6.41 -6.96 5.97
CA GLY A 278 7.54 -7.65 6.57
C GLY A 278 7.06 -8.52 7.72
N GLY A 279 7.74 -9.62 7.98
CA GLY A 279 7.25 -10.57 8.95
C GLY A 279 8.17 -11.78 9.11
N VAL A 280 7.54 -12.90 9.45
CA VAL A 280 8.20 -14.19 9.68
C VAL A 280 8.81 -14.70 8.39
N ALA A 281 10.09 -15.07 8.41
CA ALA A 281 10.79 -15.60 7.25
C ALA A 281 10.24 -16.97 6.85
N THR A 282 10.05 -17.18 5.54
CA THR A 282 9.59 -18.47 5.00
C THR A 282 10.43 -18.95 3.82
N ASP A 283 10.38 -20.25 3.54
CA ASP A 283 10.91 -20.81 2.30
C ASP A 283 9.85 -20.94 1.19
N GLY A 284 10.26 -21.43 0.02
CA GLY A 284 9.36 -21.65 -1.13
C GLY A 284 8.25 -22.69 -0.92
N SER A 285 8.19 -23.35 0.25
CA SER A 285 7.11 -24.25 0.66
C SER A 285 6.32 -23.70 1.86
N ALA A 286 6.44 -22.39 2.14
CA ALA A 286 5.79 -21.67 3.23
C ALA A 286 6.18 -22.14 4.64
N ARG A 287 7.27 -22.91 4.79
CA ARG A 287 7.78 -23.33 6.12
C ARG A 287 8.43 -22.13 6.79
N VAL A 288 8.12 -21.92 8.06
CA VAL A 288 8.77 -20.86 8.85
C VAL A 288 10.22 -21.22 9.10
N LEU A 289 11.11 -20.24 8.95
CA LEU A 289 12.53 -20.38 9.20
C LEU A 289 12.90 -19.82 10.58
N ASP A 290 13.77 -20.52 11.31
CA ASP A 290 14.40 -20.02 12.52
C ASP A 290 15.57 -19.06 12.23
N VAL A 291 16.16 -18.50 13.28
CA VAL A 291 17.30 -17.57 13.20
C VAL A 291 18.54 -18.16 12.51
N ASP A 292 18.68 -19.48 12.46
CA ASP A 292 19.76 -20.20 11.77
C ASP A 292 19.36 -20.62 10.34
N GLY A 293 18.18 -20.20 9.89
CA GLY A 293 17.64 -20.49 8.56
C GLY A 293 17.12 -21.92 8.39
N GLN A 294 16.94 -22.67 9.48
CA GLN A 294 16.34 -24.02 9.44
C GLN A 294 14.83 -23.93 9.54
N ALA A 295 14.14 -24.88 8.92
CA ALA A 295 12.69 -24.94 9.02
C ALA A 295 12.26 -25.31 10.45
N VAL A 296 11.40 -24.49 11.06
CA VAL A 296 10.75 -24.79 12.34
C VAL A 296 9.73 -25.91 12.10
N PRO A 297 9.94 -27.14 12.63
CA PRO A 297 9.10 -28.27 12.28
C PRO A 297 7.64 -28.03 12.69
N GLY A 298 6.71 -28.30 11.77
CA GLY A 298 5.26 -28.16 12.01
C GLY A 298 4.71 -26.74 11.93
N LEU A 299 5.53 -25.73 11.59
CA LEU A 299 5.08 -24.34 11.47
C LEU A 299 5.22 -23.78 10.05
N PHE A 300 4.15 -23.17 9.59
CA PHE A 300 4.03 -22.54 8.28
C PHE A 300 3.49 -21.13 8.43
N ALA A 301 3.73 -20.27 7.44
CA ALA A 301 3.15 -18.94 7.42
C ALA A 301 2.87 -18.47 5.99
N ALA A 302 1.85 -17.62 5.84
CA ALA A 302 1.49 -16.98 4.58
C ALA A 302 0.82 -15.64 4.87
N GLY A 303 0.64 -14.79 3.87
CA GLY A 303 -0.01 -13.51 4.11
C GLY A 303 0.98 -12.41 4.49
N ASN A 304 0.43 -11.30 4.95
CA ASN A 304 1.22 -10.20 5.54
C ASN A 304 1.86 -10.57 6.89
N THR A 305 1.68 -11.81 7.37
CA THR A 305 2.42 -12.34 8.52
C THR A 305 3.86 -12.69 8.16
N THR A 306 4.14 -12.90 6.87
CA THR A 306 5.48 -13.21 6.34
C THR A 306 6.15 -11.99 5.76
N GLU A 307 7.43 -12.12 5.44
CA GLU A 307 8.07 -11.19 4.52
C GLU A 307 7.45 -11.29 3.12
N ASN A 308 7.43 -10.17 2.41
CA ASN A 308 7.05 -10.15 1.00
C ASN A 308 8.26 -10.41 0.08
N ALA A 309 8.02 -11.03 -1.08
CA ALA A 309 9.07 -11.39 -2.03
C ALA A 309 9.65 -10.20 -2.83
N TYR A 310 9.04 -9.02 -2.75
CA TYR A 310 9.40 -7.84 -3.54
C TYR A 310 10.22 -6.82 -2.76
N ALA A 311 10.61 -7.14 -1.53
CA ALA A 311 11.31 -6.25 -0.61
C ALA A 311 10.59 -4.89 -0.49
N ALA A 312 11.21 -3.82 -0.97
CA ALA A 312 10.68 -2.45 -0.93
C ALA A 312 9.69 -2.15 -2.09
N GLY A 313 9.64 -3.00 -3.11
CA GLY A 313 8.89 -2.77 -4.35
C GLY A 313 7.44 -3.25 -4.29
N TYR A 314 6.65 -2.76 -5.24
CA TYR A 314 5.27 -3.20 -5.46
C TYR A 314 5.04 -3.44 -6.96
N PRO A 315 5.08 -4.70 -7.45
CA PRO A 315 5.15 -4.97 -8.88
C PRO A 315 3.87 -4.68 -9.65
N GLY A 316 2.72 -4.60 -8.98
CA GLY A 316 1.45 -4.23 -9.62
C GLY A 316 0.23 -4.71 -8.86
N ALA A 317 -0.95 -4.23 -9.25
CA ALA A 317 -2.21 -4.59 -8.60
C ALA A 317 -2.35 -6.12 -8.45
N GLY A 318 -2.66 -6.57 -7.24
CA GLY A 318 -2.74 -8.00 -6.92
C GLY A 318 -1.46 -8.62 -6.37
N ALA A 319 -0.35 -7.85 -6.29
CA ALA A 319 0.91 -8.30 -5.69
C ALA A 319 0.78 -8.74 -4.21
N THR A 320 -0.32 -8.36 -3.53
CA THR A 320 -0.66 -8.90 -2.21
C THR A 320 -1.38 -10.23 -2.34
N LEU A 321 -2.59 -10.23 -2.92
CA LEU A 321 -3.48 -11.40 -2.90
C LEU A 321 -2.94 -12.59 -3.70
N GLY A 322 -2.29 -12.36 -4.85
CA GLY A 322 -1.75 -13.42 -5.70
C GLY A 322 -0.71 -14.28 -4.96
N PRO A 323 0.38 -13.68 -4.43
CA PRO A 323 1.35 -14.40 -3.63
C PRO A 323 0.75 -15.05 -2.39
N ILE A 324 -0.19 -14.40 -1.68
CA ILE A 324 -0.78 -14.96 -0.46
C ILE A 324 -1.60 -16.22 -0.78
N MET A 325 -2.39 -16.20 -1.86
CA MET A 325 -3.12 -17.39 -2.31
C MET A 325 -2.17 -18.51 -2.73
N THR A 326 -1.06 -18.15 -3.39
CA THR A 326 -0.03 -19.11 -3.82
C THR A 326 0.66 -19.75 -2.63
N MET A 327 1.14 -18.95 -1.66
CA MET A 327 1.82 -19.46 -0.47
C MET A 327 0.87 -20.24 0.44
N GLY A 328 -0.41 -19.83 0.55
CA GLY A 328 -1.42 -20.61 1.25
C GLY A 328 -1.67 -21.99 0.61
N TYR A 329 -1.71 -22.04 -0.73
CA TYR A 329 -1.80 -23.31 -1.45
C TYR A 329 -0.55 -24.19 -1.22
N LEU A 330 0.65 -23.61 -1.31
CA LEU A 330 1.91 -24.31 -1.08
C LEU A 330 2.03 -24.83 0.35
N ALA A 331 1.58 -24.08 1.35
CA ALA A 331 1.51 -24.53 2.74
C ALA A 331 0.61 -25.76 2.86
N GLY A 332 -0.60 -25.71 2.31
CA GLY A 332 -1.53 -26.85 2.35
C GLY A 332 -0.97 -28.10 1.65
N ARG A 333 -0.33 -27.92 0.49
CA ARG A 333 0.37 -28.98 -0.27
C ARG A 333 1.52 -29.60 0.54
N ALA A 334 2.35 -28.77 1.17
CA ALA A 334 3.46 -29.23 2.00
C ALA A 334 2.97 -30.01 3.23
N ILE A 335 1.94 -29.51 3.91
CA ILE A 335 1.30 -30.17 5.06
C ILE A 335 0.72 -31.54 4.66
N ALA A 336 0.13 -31.65 3.47
CA ALA A 336 -0.41 -32.91 2.94
C ALA A 336 0.66 -33.90 2.43
N GLY A 337 1.95 -33.60 2.56
CA GLY A 337 3.04 -34.44 2.04
C GLY A 337 3.14 -34.43 0.51
N GLN A 338 2.58 -33.41 -0.14
CA GLN A 338 2.57 -33.22 -1.59
C GLN A 338 3.30 -31.93 -1.97
N PRO A 339 4.61 -31.76 -1.69
CA PRO A 339 5.30 -30.51 -2.03
C PRO A 339 5.13 -30.17 -3.52
N ALA A 340 5.00 -28.90 -3.85
CA ALA A 340 4.98 -28.49 -5.25
C ALA A 340 6.37 -28.71 -5.84
N GLU A 341 6.46 -29.46 -6.93
CA GLU A 341 7.68 -29.53 -7.71
C GLU A 341 7.84 -28.22 -8.47
N TYR A 342 8.90 -27.47 -8.15
CA TYR A 342 9.28 -26.32 -8.96
C TYR A 342 9.92 -26.83 -10.25
N VAL A 343 9.14 -26.82 -11.34
CA VAL A 343 9.69 -26.96 -12.68
C VAL A 343 10.07 -25.55 -13.14
N ALA A 344 11.37 -25.26 -13.18
CA ALA A 344 11.86 -24.02 -13.75
C ALA A 344 11.38 -23.93 -15.21
N ALA A 345 10.45 -23.02 -15.50
CA ALA A 345 10.15 -22.69 -16.88
C ALA A 345 11.34 -21.91 -17.44
N GLU A 346 11.95 -22.40 -18.52
CA GLU A 346 12.84 -21.57 -19.33
C GLU A 346 12.01 -20.39 -19.83
N PHE A 347 12.24 -19.20 -19.27
CA PHE A 347 11.75 -17.97 -19.87
C PHE A 347 12.50 -17.81 -21.19
N ALA A 348 11.87 -18.26 -22.28
CA ALA A 348 12.33 -17.97 -23.62
C ALA A 348 12.38 -16.44 -23.74
N GLY A 349 13.61 -15.90 -23.76
CA GLY A 349 13.83 -14.47 -23.86
C GLY A 349 13.01 -13.93 -25.03
N ALA A 350 12.22 -12.90 -24.75
CA ALA A 350 11.60 -12.11 -25.79
C ALA A 350 12.73 -11.66 -26.73
N GLY A 351 12.76 -12.28 -27.92
CA GLY A 351 13.75 -11.99 -28.93
C GLY A 351 13.76 -10.49 -29.18
N SER A 352 14.91 -9.86 -28.99
CA SER A 352 15.19 -8.54 -29.50
C SER A 352 15.15 -8.61 -31.02
N GLY A 353 13.95 -8.44 -31.59
CA GLY A 353 13.73 -8.16 -32.99
C GLY A 353 14.25 -6.76 -33.31
N ALA A 354 15.57 -6.59 -33.32
CA ALA A 354 16.22 -5.51 -34.03
C ALA A 354 16.18 -5.89 -35.51
N ASP A 355 15.12 -5.48 -36.19
CA ASP A 355 15.02 -5.53 -37.64
C ASP A 355 16.05 -4.53 -38.21
N SER A 356 17.26 -5.02 -38.47
CA SER A 356 18.26 -4.28 -39.24
C SER A 356 17.91 -4.40 -40.72
N GLY A 357 17.01 -3.52 -41.17
CA GLY A 357 16.78 -3.29 -42.59
C GLY A 357 18.02 -2.66 -43.23
N ALA A 358 18.86 -3.48 -43.84
CA ALA A 358 19.90 -3.08 -44.78
C ALA A 358 20.00 -4.09 -45.93
N GLY A 359 19.81 -3.60 -47.17
CA GLY A 359 19.97 -4.33 -48.43
C GLY A 359 18.63 -4.61 -49.12
N ALA A 360 18.36 -4.19 -50.37
CA ALA A 360 19.19 -3.68 -51.46
C ALA A 360 18.41 -2.65 -52.29
#